data_AF-A0A2U3KHB6-F1
#
_entry.id   AF-A0A2U3KHB6-F1
#
_cell.length_a   1.000
_cell.length_b   1.000
_cell.length_c   1.000
_cell.angle_alpha   90.00
_cell.angle_beta   90.00
_cell.angle_gamma   90.00
#
_symmetry.space_group_name_H-M   'P 1'
#
loop_
_entity.id
_entity.type
_entity.pdbx_description
1 polymer ?
#
loop_
_entity_poly.entity_id
_entity_poly.type
_entity_poly.pdbx_seq_one_letter_code
_entity_poly.pdbx_strand_id
1 'polypeptide(L)'
;MKEQKVMFRCFYLFAIVSIVSALLLPALAGAQEFPIMDRVADKVIQRYQNSSCEQLWQKKGKPKPAMEQKAVQLLRSDPQMRFAFIDKVAAPIANKMFECGMIP
;
A
#
# COMPACT_ATOMS: atom_id res chain seq x y z
N MET A 1 9.20 -3.02 56.31
CA MET A 1 9.12 -4.04 55.23
C MET A 1 7.85 -3.98 54.37
N LYS A 2 6.73 -3.36 54.79
CA LYS A 2 5.51 -3.23 53.94
C LYS A 2 5.64 -2.12 52.89
N GLU A 3 6.13 -0.94 53.28
CA GLU A 3 6.36 0.22 52.40
C GLU A 3 7.29 -0.08 51.20
N GLN A 4 8.35 -0.87 51.43
CA GLN A 4 9.31 -1.23 50.39
C GLN A 4 8.69 -2.14 49.30
N LYS A 5 7.76 -3.03 49.67
CA LYS A 5 7.02 -3.88 48.72
C LYS A 5 6.01 -3.09 47.89
N VAL A 6 5.45 -2.02 48.44
CA VAL A 6 4.51 -1.13 47.73
C VAL A 6 5.26 -0.32 46.68
N MET A 7 6.40 0.27 47.04
CA MET A 7 7.24 1.04 46.13
C MET A 7 7.79 0.19 44.97
N PHE A 8 8.25 -1.04 45.24
CA PHE A 8 8.68 -1.97 44.19
C PHE A 8 7.53 -2.45 43.30
N ARG A 9 6.31 -2.65 43.83
CA ARG A 9 5.12 -2.98 43.01
C ARG A 9 4.73 -1.83 42.09
N CYS A 10 4.70 -0.60 42.58
CA CYS A 10 4.39 0.56 41.74
C CYS A 10 5.44 0.73 40.65
N PHE A 11 6.73 0.63 40.99
CA PHE A 11 7.81 0.75 40.02
C PHE A 11 7.74 -0.33 38.93
N TYR A 12 7.39 -1.56 39.31
CA TYR A 12 7.22 -2.68 38.37
C TYR A 12 5.99 -2.48 37.46
N LEU A 13 4.89 -1.95 37.99
CA LEU A 13 3.69 -1.63 37.21
C LEU A 13 3.95 -0.48 36.22
N PHE A 14 4.68 0.56 36.62
CA PHE A 14 5.09 1.64 35.72
C PHE A 14 6.03 1.13 34.61
N ALA A 15 7.00 0.26 34.94
CA ALA A 15 7.90 -0.34 33.96
C ALA A 15 7.15 -1.21 32.93
N ILE A 16 6.18 -2.02 33.37
CA ILE A 16 5.34 -2.82 32.46
C ILE A 16 4.52 -1.93 31.53
N VAL A 17 3.89 -0.88 32.06
CA VAL A 17 3.09 0.06 31.25
C VAL A 17 3.94 0.75 30.18
N SER A 18 5.17 1.16 30.51
CA SER A 18 6.10 1.76 29.55
C SER A 18 6.54 0.79 28.45
N ILE A 19 6.79 -0.48 28.78
CA ILE A 19 7.16 -1.51 27.79
C ILE A 19 5.99 -1.79 26.83
N VAL A 20 4.76 -1.91 27.35
CA VAL A 20 3.58 -2.16 26.51
C VAL A 20 3.30 -0.98 25.56
N SER A 21 3.50 0.26 26.01
CA SER A 21 3.26 1.44 25.18
C SER A 21 4.21 1.54 23.98
N ALA A 22 5.48 1.12 24.14
CA ALA A 22 6.46 1.13 23.04
C ALA A 22 6.16 0.11 21.92
N LEU A 23 5.45 -0.98 22.23
CA LEU A 23 5.09 -2.02 21.25
C LEU A 23 3.85 -1.68 20.42
N LEU A 24 3.01 -0.71 20.82
CA LEU A 24 1.72 -0.43 20.17
C LEU A 24 1.79 0.64 19.06
N LEU A 25 2.91 1.34 18.91
CA LEU A 25 3.01 2.55 18.10
C LEU A 25 3.36 2.40 16.59
N PRO A 26 3.79 1.26 16.02
CA PRO A 26 4.16 1.26 14.60
C PRO A 26 2.97 1.23 13.62
N ALA A 27 1.71 1.19 14.08
CA ALA A 27 0.55 0.96 13.21
C ALA A 27 -0.05 2.21 12.53
N LEU A 28 0.33 3.42 12.94
CA LEU A 28 -0.32 4.66 12.47
C LEU A 28 0.38 5.35 11.29
N ALA A 29 1.49 4.82 10.80
CA ALA A 29 2.26 5.42 9.70
C ALA A 29 1.67 5.19 8.29
N GLY A 30 0.51 4.55 8.17
CA GLY A 30 -0.10 4.16 6.89
C GLY A 30 -1.21 5.07 6.35
N ALA A 31 -1.72 6.02 7.14
CA ALA A 31 -2.91 6.81 6.78
C ALA A 31 -2.58 8.09 5.98
N GLN A 32 -1.67 8.01 5.01
CA GLN A 32 -1.43 9.12 4.09
C GLN A 32 -2.40 8.98 2.91
N GLU A 33 -3.46 9.79 2.92
CA GLU A 33 -4.46 9.79 1.86
C GLU A 33 -3.90 10.46 0.59
N PHE A 34 -3.95 9.77 -0.55
CA PHE A 34 -3.46 10.28 -1.84
C PHE A 34 -4.64 10.44 -2.83
N PRO A 35 -5.54 11.42 -2.63
CA PRO A 35 -6.81 11.51 -3.36
C PRO A 35 -6.65 11.70 -4.87
N ILE A 36 -5.57 12.32 -5.33
CA ILE A 36 -5.27 12.43 -6.76
C ILE A 36 -4.80 11.11 -7.34
N MET A 37 -3.95 10.38 -6.61
CA MET A 37 -3.48 9.05 -6.98
C MET A 37 -4.65 8.08 -7.06
N ASP A 38 -5.60 8.16 -6.13
CA ASP A 38 -6.81 7.33 -6.13
C ASP A 38 -7.62 7.46 -7.42
N ARG A 39 -7.88 8.68 -7.87
CA ARG A 39 -8.60 8.91 -9.13
C ARG A 39 -7.83 8.39 -10.34
N VAL A 40 -6.50 8.45 -10.30
CA VAL A 40 -5.65 7.87 -11.35
C VAL A 40 -5.72 6.35 -11.33
N ALA A 41 -5.63 5.73 -10.14
CA ALA A 41 -5.77 4.30 -9.95
C ALA A 41 -7.11 3.80 -10.50
N ASP A 42 -8.22 4.48 -10.17
CA ASP A 42 -9.55 4.13 -10.65
C ASP A 42 -9.65 4.17 -12.18
N LYS A 43 -9.05 5.18 -12.82
CA LYS A 43 -8.98 5.27 -14.29
C LYS A 43 -8.17 4.13 -14.90
N VAL A 44 -7.06 3.73 -14.26
CA VAL A 44 -6.25 2.59 -14.73
C VAL A 44 -7.05 1.30 -14.60
N ILE A 45 -7.72 1.07 -13.48
CA ILE A 45 -8.59 -0.09 -13.26
C ILE A 45 -9.68 -0.15 -14.33
N GLN A 46 -10.42 0.94 -14.51
CA GLN A 46 -11.47 1.04 -15.53
C GLN A 46 -10.93 0.76 -16.94
N ARG A 47 -9.73 1.28 -17.27
CA ARG A 47 -9.10 0.99 -18.57
C ARG A 47 -8.88 -0.50 -18.78
N TYR A 48 -8.38 -1.23 -17.78
CA TYR A 48 -8.17 -2.68 -17.89
C TYR A 48 -9.51 -3.43 -17.98
N GLN A 49 -10.45 -3.11 -17.10
CA GLN A 49 -11.75 -3.79 -17.06
C GLN A 49 -12.55 -3.60 -18.36
N ASN A 50 -12.53 -2.39 -18.93
CA ASN A 50 -13.28 -2.04 -20.14
C ASN A 50 -12.54 -2.39 -21.46
N SER A 51 -11.27 -2.79 -21.41
CA SER A 51 -10.55 -3.23 -22.62
C SER A 51 -10.84 -4.71 -22.91
N SER A 52 -10.87 -5.06 -24.20
CA SER A 52 -10.90 -6.47 -24.62
C SER A 52 -9.55 -7.14 -24.32
N CYS A 53 -9.55 -8.48 -24.23
CA CYS A 53 -8.33 -9.24 -23.99
C CYS A 53 -7.31 -9.06 -25.13
N GLU A 54 -7.76 -8.99 -26.38
CA GLU A 54 -6.90 -8.75 -27.55
C GLU A 54 -6.25 -7.36 -27.49
N GLN A 55 -7.02 -6.34 -27.11
CA GLN A 55 -6.52 -4.97 -26.95
C GLN A 55 -5.45 -4.88 -25.85
N LEU A 56 -5.66 -5.60 -24.75
CA LEU A 56 -4.69 -5.67 -23.66
C LEU A 56 -3.42 -6.43 -24.09
N TRP A 57 -3.56 -7.52 -24.85
CA TRP A 57 -2.44 -8.29 -25.38
C TRP A 57 -1.60 -7.47 -26.34
N GLN A 58 -2.24 -6.74 -27.24
CA GLN A 58 -1.54 -5.84 -28.17
C GLN A 58 -0.79 -4.71 -27.46
N LYS A 59 -1.23 -4.31 -26.27
CA LYS A 59 -0.56 -3.29 -25.45
C LYS A 59 0.53 -3.88 -24.56
N LYS A 60 0.52 -5.19 -24.31
CA LYS A 60 1.53 -5.89 -23.52
C LYS A 60 2.90 -5.74 -24.20
N GLY A 61 3.91 -5.36 -23.43
CA GLY A 61 5.29 -5.20 -23.93
C GLY A 61 5.55 -3.96 -24.80
N LYS A 62 4.53 -3.17 -25.15
CA LYS A 62 4.74 -1.91 -25.89
C LYS A 62 5.35 -0.83 -24.99
N PRO A 63 6.21 0.05 -25.54
CA PRO A 63 6.75 1.18 -24.81
C PRO A 63 5.65 2.03 -24.19
N LYS A 64 5.86 2.41 -22.92
CA LYS A 64 4.93 3.28 -22.19
C LYS A 64 5.06 4.72 -22.71
N PRO A 65 3.96 5.46 -22.92
CA PRO A 65 3.99 6.88 -23.25
C PRO A 65 4.80 7.69 -22.23
N ALA A 66 5.38 8.82 -22.65
CA ALA A 66 6.23 9.66 -21.79
C ALA A 66 5.55 10.06 -20.46
N MET A 67 4.24 10.28 -20.47
CA MET A 67 3.46 10.60 -19.26
C MET A 67 3.42 9.42 -18.27
N GLU A 68 3.22 8.19 -18.75
CA GLU A 68 3.24 6.99 -17.90
C GLU A 68 4.64 6.76 -17.32
N GLN A 69 5.70 7.06 -18.08
CA GLN A 69 7.07 6.98 -17.58
C GLN A 69 7.34 7.96 -16.44
N LYS A 70 6.83 9.20 -16.53
CA LYS A 70 6.92 10.19 -15.44
C LYS A 70 6.15 9.73 -14.19
N ALA A 71 4.95 9.17 -14.36
CA ALA A 71 4.18 8.62 -13.25
C ALA A 71 4.94 7.48 -12.54
N VAL A 72 5.59 6.60 -13.31
CA VAL A 72 6.44 5.55 -12.74
C VAL A 72 7.62 6.13 -11.96
N GLN A 73 8.25 7.20 -12.44
CA GLN A 73 9.33 7.86 -11.70
C GLN A 73 8.83 8.47 -10.38
N LEU A 74 7.65 9.09 -10.38
CA LEU A 74 7.03 9.65 -9.17
C LEU A 74 6.72 8.56 -8.13
N LEU A 75 6.14 7.43 -8.56
CA LEU A 75 5.93 6.28 -7.66
C LEU A 75 7.27 5.67 -7.20
N ARG A 76 8.34 5.73 -8.00
CA ARG A 76 9.66 5.27 -7.53
C ARG A 76 10.21 6.16 -6.42
N SER A 77 10.04 7.48 -6.53
CA SER A 77 10.51 8.44 -5.53
C SER A 77 9.74 8.44 -4.22
N ASP A 78 8.47 7.98 -4.21
CA ASP A 78 7.63 7.92 -3.01
C ASP A 78 7.20 6.46 -2.71
N PRO A 79 7.89 5.78 -1.77
CA PRO A 79 7.58 4.39 -1.41
C PRO A 79 6.18 4.18 -0.84
N GLN A 80 5.65 5.13 -0.06
CA GLN A 80 4.33 5.02 0.54
C GLN A 80 3.24 5.18 -0.52
N MET A 81 3.37 6.17 -1.41
CA MET A 81 2.45 6.36 -2.52
C MET A 81 2.49 5.17 -3.48
N ARG A 82 3.68 4.60 -3.74
CA ARG A 82 3.81 3.37 -4.54
C ARG A 82 3.08 2.20 -3.93
N PHE A 83 3.22 2.01 -2.62
CA PHE A 83 2.52 0.94 -1.91
C PHE A 83 1.00 1.10 -2.05
N ALA A 84 0.48 2.29 -1.73
CA ALA A 84 -0.95 2.59 -1.83
C ALA A 84 -1.49 2.42 -3.27
N PHE A 85 -0.76 2.91 -4.28
CA PHE A 85 -1.16 2.75 -5.67
C PHE A 85 -1.19 1.28 -6.10
N ILE A 86 -0.13 0.53 -5.80
CA ILE A 86 -0.03 -0.89 -6.19
C ILE A 86 -1.12 -1.71 -5.50
N ASP A 87 -1.32 -1.53 -4.19
CA ASP A 87 -2.33 -2.25 -3.42
C ASP A 87 -3.73 -2.10 -4.04
N LYS A 88 -4.07 -0.87 -4.45
CA LYS A 88 -5.36 -0.56 -5.08
C LYS A 88 -5.52 -1.16 -6.47
N VAL A 89 -4.49 -1.13 -7.33
CA VAL A 89 -4.62 -1.54 -8.74
C VAL A 89 -4.29 -3.02 -8.99
N ALA A 90 -3.48 -3.64 -8.14
CA ALA A 90 -2.89 -4.94 -8.42
C ALA A 90 -3.95 -6.04 -8.57
N ALA A 91 -4.83 -6.20 -7.58
CA ALA A 91 -5.85 -7.25 -7.60
C ALA A 91 -6.80 -7.17 -8.81
N PRO A 92 -7.49 -6.05 -9.10
CA PRO A 92 -8.43 -5.99 -10.22
C PRO A 92 -7.74 -6.13 -11.58
N ILE A 93 -6.53 -5.60 -11.74
CA ILE A 93 -5.78 -5.74 -13.00
C ILE A 93 -5.26 -7.16 -13.17
N ALA A 94 -4.70 -7.76 -12.11
CA ALA A 94 -4.21 -9.14 -12.15
C ALA A 94 -5.34 -10.11 -12.49
N ASN A 95 -6.52 -9.96 -11.87
CA ASN A 95 -7.69 -10.78 -12.20
C ASN A 95 -8.06 -10.66 -13.68
N LYS A 96 -8.15 -9.44 -14.22
CA LYS A 96 -8.41 -9.23 -15.66
C LYS A 96 -7.32 -9.84 -16.54
N MET A 97 -6.06 -9.73 -16.14
CA MET A 97 -4.94 -10.32 -16.87
C MET A 97 -4.96 -11.85 -16.83
N PHE A 98 -5.38 -12.45 -15.71
CA PHE A 98 -5.56 -13.90 -15.56
C PHE A 98 -6.70 -14.41 -16.44
N GLU A 99 -7.87 -13.76 -16.40
CA GLU A 99 -9.00 -14.07 -17.30
C GLU A 99 -8.62 -14.00 -18.78
N CYS A 100 -7.73 -13.07 -19.14
CA CYS A 100 -7.21 -12.92 -20.50
C CYS A 100 -5.98 -13.81 -20.81
N GLY A 101 -5.56 -14.70 -19.90
CA GLY A 101 -4.43 -15.61 -20.09
C GLY A 101 -3.05 -14.95 -20.15
N MET A 102 -2.90 -13.71 -19.66
CA MET A 102 -1.62 -12.97 -19.70
C MET A 102 -0.67 -13.30 -18.55
N ILE A 103 -1.23 -13.79 -17.44
CA ILE A 103 -0.52 -14.31 -16.27
C ILE A 103 -1.11 -15.69 -15.95
N PRO A 104 -0.27 -16.67 -15.57
CA PRO A 104 -0.71 -18.01 -15.22
C PRO A 104 -1.46 -18.08 -13.89
#